data_AF-A0A4U9CZJ4-F1
#
_entry.id   AF-A0A4U9CZJ4-F1
#
_cell.length_a   1.000
_cell.length_b   1.000
_cell.length_c   1.000
_cell.angle_alpha   90.00
_cell.angle_beta   90.00
_cell.angle_gamma   90.00
#
_symmetry.space_group_name_H-M   'P 1'
#
loop_
_entity.id
_entity.type
_entity.pdbx_description
1 polymer ?
#
loop_
_entity_poly.entity_id
_entity_poly.type
_entity_poly.pdbx_seq_one_letter_code
_entity_poly.pdbx_strand_id
1 'polypeptide(L)' 'MLADPSVYDPYKRNFAMMTLNLANLATFRLVVQRGSFSAAADVLGLSQPAVSLQVRQLEQFLQARLVERTGRA' A
#
# COMPACT_ATOMS: atom_id res chain seq x y z
N MET A 1 31.05 30.85 5.88
CA MET A 1 30.77 29.46 5.49
C MET A 1 29.42 29.08 6.10
N LEU A 2 28.33 29.48 5.44
CA LEU A 2 26.97 29.15 5.86
C LEU A 2 26.54 27.95 5.02
N ALA A 3 26.12 26.86 5.65
CA ALA A 3 25.58 25.70 4.95
C ALA A 3 24.33 26.13 4.17
N ASP A 4 24.24 25.69 2.91
CA ASP A 4 23.09 25.93 2.04
C ASP A 4 21.80 25.38 2.70
N PRO A 5 20.80 26.23 3.02
CA PRO A 5 19.53 25.83 3.61
C PRO A 5 18.72 24.85 2.75
N SER A 6 19.02 24.73 1.45
CA SER A 6 18.39 23.77 0.53
C SER A 6 18.77 22.31 0.83
N VAL A 7 19.87 22.07 1.57
CA VAL A 7 20.38 20.71 1.83
C VAL A 7 19.69 20.05 3.04
N TYR A 8 19.08 20.82 3.95
CA TYR A 8 18.30 20.29 5.07
C TYR A 8 16.79 20.40 4.77
N ASP A 9 16.26 19.43 4.04
CA ASP A 9 14.81 19.20 3.97
C ASP A 9 14.45 18.11 5.01
N PRO A 10 14.07 18.50 6.25
CA PRO A 10 13.69 17.55 7.30
C PRO A 10 12.40 16.80 6.97
N TYR A 11 11.64 17.25 5.97
CA TYR A 11 10.42 16.61 5.54
C TYR A 11 10.68 15.55 4.49
N LYS A 12 11.68 15.68 3.61
CA LYS A 12 11.93 14.70 2.53
C LYS A 12 12.01 13.25 2.99
N ARG A 13 12.66 13.01 4.14
CA ARG A 13 12.85 11.67 4.73
C ARG A 13 11.61 11.17 5.46
N ASN A 14 10.81 12.07 6.03
CA ASN A 14 9.55 11.74 6.72
C ASN A 14 8.38 11.62 5.73
N PHE A 15 8.39 12.37 4.64
CA PHE A 15 7.34 12.40 3.61
C PHE A 15 7.24 11.04 2.93
N ALA A 16 8.36 10.41 2.57
CA ALA A 16 8.35 9.07 2.01
C ALA A 16 7.72 8.01 2.94
N MET A 17 7.77 8.22 4.26
CA MET A 17 7.08 7.38 5.25
C MET A 17 5.61 7.76 5.47
N MET A 18 5.21 8.98 5.11
CA MET A 18 3.85 9.53 5.22
C MET A 18 3.12 9.68 3.88
N THR A 19 3.66 9.19 2.76
CA THR A 19 3.01 9.33 1.45
C THR A 19 2.20 8.09 1.10
N LEU A 20 0.94 8.31 0.72
CA LEU A 20 0.07 7.26 0.21
C LEU A 20 0.63 6.67 -1.09
N ASN A 21 0.87 5.35 -1.11
CA ASN A 21 1.18 4.64 -2.34
C ASN A 21 -0.10 4.32 -3.12
N LEU A 22 -0.30 5.02 -4.26
CA LEU A 22 -1.47 4.83 -5.11
C LEU A 22 -1.57 3.43 -5.73
N ALA A 23 -0.45 2.72 -5.89
CA ALA A 23 -0.48 1.32 -6.34
C ALA A 23 -1.16 0.42 -5.29
N ASN A 24 -0.88 0.65 -4.00
CA ASN A 24 -1.52 -0.10 -2.92
C ASN A 24 -3.03 0.17 -2.87
N LEU A 25 -3.45 1.42 -3.12
CA LEU A 25 -4.87 1.79 -3.23
C LEU A 25 -5.55 1.14 -4.44
N ALA A 26 -4.89 1.12 -5.61
CA ALA A 26 -5.40 0.46 -6.80
C ALA A 26 -5.56 -1.06 -6.59
N THR A 27 -4.59 -1.68 -5.92
CA THR A 27 -4.64 -3.09 -5.56
C THR A 27 -5.78 -3.39 -4.60
N PHE A 28 -5.99 -2.58 -3.56
CA PHE A 28 -7.13 -2.72 -2.66
C PHE A 28 -8.47 -2.61 -3.40
N ARG A 29 -8.65 -1.58 -4.25
CA ARG A 29 -9.85 -1.43 -5.08
C ARG A 29 -10.12 -2.70 -5.88
N LEU A 30 -9.09 -3.29 -6.49
CA LEU A 30 -9.26 -4.48 -7.30
C LEU A 30 -9.61 -5.72 -6.46
N VAL A 31 -9.01 -5.89 -5.28
CA VAL A 31 -9.36 -6.97 -4.34
C VAL A 31 -10.84 -6.89 -3.97
N VAL A 32 -11.36 -5.70 -3.67
CA VAL A 32 -12.79 -5.49 -3.37
C VAL A 32 -13.66 -5.79 -4.60
N GLN A 33 -13.27 -5.28 -5.78
CA GLN A 33 -14.02 -5.51 -7.02
C GLN A 33 -14.08 -6.99 -7.42
N ARG A 34 -13.03 -7.77 -7.14
CA ARG A 34 -12.97 -9.20 -7.46
C ARG A 34 -13.47 -10.10 -6.33
N GLY A 35 -13.59 -9.57 -5.11
CA GLY A 35 -13.92 -10.36 -3.91
C GLY A 35 -12.86 -11.40 -3.54
N SER A 36 -11.65 -11.33 -4.11
CA SER A 36 -10.61 -12.35 -3.94
C SER A 36 -9.21 -11.79 -4.19
N PHE A 37 -8.31 -12.09 -3.27
CA PHE A 37 -6.89 -11.74 -3.41
C PHE A 37 -6.22 -12.47 -4.58
N SER A 38 -6.55 -13.75 -4.78
CA SER A 38 -5.98 -14.52 -5.90
C SER A 38 -6.47 -13.99 -7.24
N ALA A 39 -7.77 -13.71 -7.37
CA ALA A 39 -8.32 -13.17 -8.62
C ALA A 39 -7.78 -11.76 -8.94
N ALA A 40 -7.53 -10.93 -7.92
CA ALA A 40 -6.86 -9.65 -8.12
C ALA A 40 -5.39 -9.83 -8.55
N ALA A 41 -4.70 -10.84 -8.01
CA ALA A 41 -3.32 -11.17 -8.37
C ALA A 41 -3.21 -11.59 -9.84
N ASP A 42 -4.12 -12.44 -10.31
CA ASP A 42 -4.18 -12.87 -11.71
C ASP A 42 -4.36 -11.67 -12.66
N VAL A 43 -5.25 -10.73 -12.31
CA VAL A 43 -5.51 -9.53 -13.11
C VAL A 43 -4.30 -8.57 -13.12
N LEU A 44 -3.55 -8.49 -12.02
CA LEU A 44 -2.37 -7.63 -11.91
C LEU A 44 -1.09 -8.29 -12.45
N GLY A 45 -1.11 -9.57 -12.80
CA GLY A 45 0.10 -10.33 -13.14
C GLY A 45 1.07 -10.44 -11.96
N LEU A 46 0.55 -10.46 -10.74
CA LEU A 46 1.33 -10.53 -9.49
C LEU A 46 1.06 -11.86 -8.78
N SER A 47 1.90 -12.17 -7.79
CA SER A 47 1.62 -13.25 -6.86
C SER A 47 0.58 -12.81 -5.81
N GLN A 48 -0.24 -13.74 -5.33
CA GLN A 48 -1.19 -13.48 -4.24
C GLN A 48 -0.52 -12.91 -2.96
N PRO A 49 0.69 -13.37 -2.55
CA PRO A 49 1.42 -12.75 -1.45
C PRO A 49 1.80 -11.28 -1.70
N ALA A 50 2.16 -10.92 -2.94
CA ALA A 50 2.48 -9.53 -3.29
C ALA A 50 1.24 -8.63 -3.18
N VAL A 51 0.09 -9.08 -3.67
CA VAL A 51 -1.20 -8.38 -3.49
C VAL A 51 -1.55 -8.25 -2.01
N SER A 52 -1.39 -9.31 -1.23
CA SER A 52 -1.60 -9.28 0.22
C SER A 52 -0.71 -8.26 0.93
N LEU A 53 0.57 -8.16 0.53
CA LEU A 53 1.51 -7.21 1.11
C LEU A 53 1.10 -5.77 0.80
N GLN A 54 0.72 -5.47 -0.44
CA GLN A 54 0.29 -4.13 -0.83
C GLN A 54 -0.96 -3.68 -0.07
N VAL A 55 -1.95 -4.56 0.11
CA VAL A 55 -3.14 -4.24 0.93
C VAL A 55 -2.74 -4.01 2.40
N ARG A 56 -1.87 -4.85 2.97
CA ARG A 56 -1.38 -4.64 4.35
C ARG A 56 -0.64 -3.31 4.52
N GLN A 57 0.17 -2.92 3.55
CA GLN A 57 0.85 -1.63 3.57
C GLN A 57 -0.14 -0.45 3.52
N LEU A 58 -1.25 -0.60 2.78
CA LEU A 58 -2.32 0.39 2.78
C LEU A 58 -3.04 0.45 4.14
N GLU A 59 -3.36 -0.70 4.73
CA GLU A 59 -3.97 -0.79 6.06
C GLU A 59 -3.07 -0.15 7.13
N GLN A 60 -1.75 -0.38 7.05
CA GLN A 60 -0.77 0.27 7.91
C GLN A 60 -0.71 1.78 7.67
N PHE A 61 -0.72 2.24 6.42
CA PHE A 61 -0.72 3.66 6.12
C PHE A 61 -1.96 4.37 6.68
N LEU A 62 -3.13 3.75 6.55
CA LEU A 62 -4.41 4.31 7.02
C LEU A 62 -4.70 4.02 8.50
N GLN A 63 -3.87 3.23 9.17
CA GLN A 63 -4.09 2.74 10.53
C GLN A 63 -5.49 2.11 10.72
N ALA A 64 -5.96 1.41 9.69
CA ALA A 64 -7.30 0.84 9.63
C ALA A 64 -7.28 -0.51 8.92
N ARG A 65 -8.08 -1.46 9.42
CA ARG A 65 -8.33 -2.72 8.73
C ARG A 65 -9.33 -2.46 7.60
N LEU A 66 -8.97 -2.80 6.37
CA LEU A 66 -9.79 -2.57 5.19
C LEU A 66 -10.48 -3.84 4.69
N VAL A 67 -9.89 -5.01 4.95
CA VAL A 67 -10.44 -6.29 4.50
C VAL A 67 -10.52 -7.30 5.64
N GLU A 68 -11.72 -7.84 5.84
CA GLU A 68 -11.91 -9.00 6.69
C GLU A 68 -11.61 -10.29 5.90
N ARG A 69 -10.76 -11.15 6.46
CA ARG A 69 -10.39 -12.41 5.82
C ARG A 69 -11.31 -13.49 6.38
N THR A 70 -12.40 -13.75 5.69
CA THR A 70 -13.23 -14.93 5.96
C THR A 70 -12.57 -16.12 5.26
N GLY A 71 -11.84 -16.94 6.02
CA GLY A 71 -11.42 -18.24 5.51
C GLY A 71 -12.67 -19.06 5.16
N ARG A 72 -12.65 -19.79 4.04
CA ARG A 72 -13.57 -20.92 3.91
C ARG A 72 -13.14 -21.94 4.97
N ALA A 73 -14.00 -22.18 5.95
CA ALA A 73 -13.85 -23.31 6.88
C ALA A 73 -13.96 -24.63 6.12
#